data_AF-G4T615-F1
#
_entry.id   AF-G4T615-F1
#
_cell.length_a   1.000
_cell.length_b   1.000
_cell.length_c   1.000
_cell.angle_alpha   90.00
_cell.angle_beta   90.00
_cell.angle_gamma   90.00
#
_symmetry.space_group_name_H-M   'P 1'
#
loop_
_entity.id
_entity.type
_entity.pdbx_description
1 polymer ?
#
loop_
_entity_poly.entity_id
_entity_poly.type
_entity_poly.pdbx_seq_one_letter_code
_entity_poly.pdbx_strand_id
1 'polypeptide(L)'
;MANKSTKQAAQAVEEEHRPGCVLEQLTMFDCDRDILARTGIVKCYPIPRVFRVCPNRPAVEVTALLEYKDASGEPTLPPDYLKRLPKGYSWDQITSEGVRKP
;
A
#
# COMPACT_ATOMS: atom_id res chain seq x y z
N MET A 1 21.56 -15.17 -26.15
CA MET A 1 20.76 -15.78 -25.06
C MET A 1 20.84 -14.85 -23.85
N ALA A 2 19.80 -14.03 -23.62
CA ALA A 2 19.81 -13.05 -22.53
C ALA A 2 19.46 -13.73 -21.19
N ASN A 3 20.34 -13.56 -20.21
CA ASN A 3 20.29 -14.20 -18.89
C ASN A 3 19.00 -13.80 -18.12
N LYS A 4 18.33 -14.78 -17.51
CA LYS A 4 17.04 -14.58 -16.79
C LYS A 4 17.12 -13.58 -15.63
N SER A 5 18.32 -13.31 -15.11
CA SER A 5 18.55 -12.41 -13.97
C SER A 5 18.33 -10.93 -14.26
N THR A 6 18.54 -10.46 -15.50
CA THR A 6 18.35 -9.05 -15.87
C THR A 6 16.90 -8.68 -16.13
N LYS A 7 16.00 -9.67 -16.33
CA LYS A 7 14.57 -9.42 -16.56
C LYS A 7 13.82 -9.00 -15.30
N GLN A 8 14.21 -9.48 -14.11
CA GLN A 8 13.53 -9.16 -12.85
C GLN A 8 13.81 -7.74 -12.35
N ALA A 9 15.04 -7.23 -12.56
CA ALA A 9 15.38 -5.86 -12.19
C ALA A 9 14.68 -4.83 -13.12
N ALA A 10 14.56 -5.13 -14.41
CA ALA A 10 13.89 -4.26 -15.38
C ALA A 10 12.38 -4.10 -15.08
N GLN A 11 11.71 -5.17 -14.60
CA GLN A 11 10.28 -5.13 -14.27
C GLN A 11 9.95 -4.30 -13.02
N ALA A 12 10.92 -4.10 -12.11
CA ALA A 12 10.73 -3.27 -10.91
C ALA A 12 10.94 -1.77 -11.20
N VAL A 13 11.74 -1.43 -12.21
CA VAL A 13 12.03 -0.04 -12.61
C VAL A 13 10.90 0.52 -13.50
N GLU A 14 10.16 -0.34 -14.20
CA GLU A 14 9.06 0.07 -15.10
C GLU A 14 7.71 0.32 -14.39
N GLU A 15 7.61 0.15 -13.07
CA GLU A 15 6.42 0.48 -12.25
C GLU A 15 6.40 1.94 -11.77
N GLU A 16 7.49 2.70 -11.99
CA GLU A 16 7.66 4.06 -11.46
C GLU A 16 6.78 5.11 -12.17
N HIS A 17 6.29 4.82 -13.38
CA HIS A 17 5.48 5.77 -14.16
C HIS A 17 4.50 5.10 -15.12
N ARG A 18 3.82 4.03 -14.70
CA ARG A 18 2.78 3.45 -15.56
C ARG A 18 1.62 4.44 -15.70
N PRO A 19 1.30 4.91 -16.93
CA PRO A 19 0.17 5.79 -17.13
C PRO A 19 -1.11 5.10 -16.63
N GLY A 20 -1.91 5.83 -15.86
CA GLY A 20 -3.23 5.38 -15.40
C GLY A 20 -3.33 4.86 -13.97
N CYS A 21 -2.25 4.85 -13.17
CA CYS A 21 -2.39 4.66 -11.72
C CYS A 21 -2.79 5.96 -11.04
N VAL A 22 -3.76 5.90 -10.13
CA VAL A 22 -4.26 7.06 -9.36
C VAL A 22 -4.20 6.80 -7.86
N LEU A 23 -4.17 7.87 -7.07
CA LEU A 23 -4.33 7.80 -5.62
C LEU A 23 -5.80 8.07 -5.27
N GLU A 24 -6.40 7.16 -4.54
CA GLU A 24 -7.79 7.26 -4.06
C GLU A 24 -7.80 7.22 -2.54
N GLN A 25 -8.69 7.99 -1.92
CA GLN A 25 -8.84 8.03 -0.47
C GLN A 25 -10.13 7.34 -0.02
N LEU A 26 -9.99 6.45 0.95
CA LEU A 26 -11.10 5.84 1.68
C LEU A 26 -11.06 6.28 3.14
N THR A 27 -12.16 6.82 3.64
CA THR A 27 -12.30 7.11 5.07
C THR A 27 -12.77 5.86 5.79
N MET A 28 -11.91 5.30 6.62
CA MET A 28 -12.25 4.27 7.59
C MET A 28 -12.61 4.91 8.94
N PHE A 29 -13.20 4.15 9.86
CA PHE A 29 -13.50 4.62 11.20
C PHE A 29 -12.98 3.62 12.22
N ASP A 30 -12.36 4.14 13.29
CA ASP A 30 -12.04 3.38 14.48
C ASP A 30 -12.92 3.85 15.64
N CYS A 31 -13.54 2.91 16.34
CA CYS A 31 -14.58 3.19 17.31
C CYS A 31 -14.14 2.77 18.71
N ASP A 32 -14.34 3.67 19.67
CA ASP A 32 -13.93 3.48 21.06
C ASP A 32 -14.89 2.52 21.79
N ARG A 33 -14.39 1.30 22.02
CA ARG A 33 -15.15 0.24 22.70
C ARG A 33 -15.35 0.53 24.19
N ASP A 34 -14.42 1.23 24.83
CA ASP A 34 -14.49 1.53 26.27
C ASP A 34 -15.53 2.60 26.54
N ILE A 35 -15.60 3.63 25.70
CA ILE A 35 -16.65 4.65 25.75
C ILE A 35 -18.02 4.00 25.53
N LEU A 36 -18.15 3.13 24.52
CA LEU A 36 -19.39 2.40 24.27
C LEU A 36 -19.83 1.59 25.51
N ALA A 37 -18.91 0.83 26.11
CA ALA A 37 -19.22 -0.01 27.26
C ALA A 37 -19.65 0.79 28.51
N ARG A 38 -19.07 1.98 28.73
CA ARG A 38 -19.37 2.82 29.91
C ARG A 38 -20.57 3.74 29.75
N THR A 39 -20.82 4.22 28.53
CA THR A 39 -21.79 5.30 28.28
C THR A 39 -22.95 4.89 27.38
N GLY A 40 -22.84 3.76 26.68
CA GLY A 40 -23.79 3.36 25.64
C GLY A 40 -23.68 4.19 24.34
N ILE A 41 -22.75 5.16 24.27
CA ILE A 41 -22.57 6.04 23.10
C ILE A 41 -21.46 5.47 22.22
N VAL A 42 -21.74 5.33 20.92
CA VAL A 42 -20.72 4.99 19.92
C VAL A 42 -19.96 6.25 19.54
N LYS A 43 -18.67 6.30 19.89
CA LYS A 43 -17.75 7.36 19.47
C LYS A 43 -16.72 6.78 18.51
N CYS A 44 -16.69 7.28 17.29
CA CYS A 44 -15.72 6.85 16.27
C CYS A 44 -14.89 8.03 15.76
N TYR A 45 -13.67 7.73 15.33
CA TYR A 45 -12.72 8.67 14.78
C TYR A 45 -12.42 8.29 13.33
N PRO A 46 -12.48 9.25 12.39
CA PRO A 46 -12.17 8.96 10.99
C PRO A 46 -10.67 8.72 10.80
N ILE A 47 -10.33 7.73 9.99
CA ILE A 47 -8.97 7.38 9.60
C ILE A 47 -8.89 7.40 8.07
N PRO A 48 -8.26 8.42 7.47
CA PRO A 48 -8.04 8.44 6.03
C PRO A 48 -7.02 7.36 5.64
N ARG A 49 -7.39 6.51 4.69
CA ARG A 49 -6.50 5.52 4.07
C ARG A 49 -6.38 5.82 2.58
N VAL A 50 -5.16 5.84 2.08
CA VAL A 50 -4.89 6.15 0.67
C VAL A 50 -4.44 4.89 -0.05
N PHE A 51 -5.03 4.67 -1.22
CA PHE A 51 -4.81 3.50 -2.07
C PHE A 51 -4.22 3.92 -3.40
N ARG A 52 -3.20 3.18 -3.86
CA ARG A 52 -2.76 3.22 -5.26
C ARG A 52 -3.63 2.27 -6.06
N VAL A 53 -4.42 2.82 -6.98
CA VAL A 53 -5.30 2.07 -7.87
C VAL A 53 -4.69 2.07 -9.25
N CYS A 54 -4.48 0.88 -9.83
CA CYS A 54 -3.95 0.72 -11.18
C CYS A 54 -4.87 -0.22 -11.98
N PRO A 55 -5.02 -0.04 -13.31
CA PRO A 55 -5.84 -0.91 -14.14
C PRO A 55 -5.41 -2.38 -14.04
N ASN A 56 -6.39 -3.29 -13.95
CA ASN A 56 -6.20 -4.75 -13.89
C ASN A 56 -5.30 -5.24 -12.74
N ARG A 57 -5.17 -4.46 -11.67
CA ARG A 57 -4.39 -4.80 -10.49
C ARG A 57 -5.22 -4.53 -9.23
N PRO A 58 -5.04 -5.32 -8.16
CA PRO A 58 -5.62 -4.99 -6.88
C PRO A 58 -5.16 -3.61 -6.42
N ALA A 59 -6.07 -2.86 -5.80
CA ALA A 59 -5.72 -1.63 -5.10
C ALA A 59 -4.82 -1.97 -3.90
N VAL A 60 -3.78 -1.17 -3.70
CA VAL A 60 -2.80 -1.37 -2.62
C VAL A 60 -2.82 -0.16 -1.70
N GLU A 61 -2.96 -0.38 -0.40
CA GLU A 61 -2.85 0.70 0.58
C GLU A 61 -1.41 1.24 0.62
N VAL A 62 -1.27 2.55 0.50
CA VAL A 62 0.01 3.26 0.48
C VAL A 62 0.07 4.41 1.48
N THR A 63 -0.91 4.51 2.40
CA THR A 63 -1.03 5.56 3.43
C THR A 63 0.31 5.85 4.13
N ALA A 64 1.03 4.80 4.54
CA ALA A 64 2.28 4.92 5.30
C ALA A 64 3.49 5.38 4.46
N LEU A 65 3.35 5.50 3.14
CA LEU A 65 4.44 5.84 2.21
C LEU A 65 4.29 7.22 1.59
N LEU A 66 3.17 7.91 1.88
CA LEU A 66 2.89 9.23 1.35
C LEU A 66 3.85 10.27 1.91
N GLU A 67 4.25 11.18 1.05
CA GLU A 67 4.99 12.39 1.40
C GLU A 67 4.19 13.61 0.98
N TYR A 68 4.20 14.64 1.83
CA TYR A 68 3.49 15.88 1.61
C TYR A 68 4.52 16.94 1.22
N LYS A 69 4.49 17.38 -0.05
CA LYS A 69 5.53 18.26 -0.60
C LYS A 69 5.41 19.72 -0.16
N ASP A 70 4.23 20.16 0.27
CA ASP A 70 3.96 21.56 0.62
C ASP A 70 2.73 21.74 1.54
N ALA A 71 2.37 23.00 1.80
CA ALA A 71 1.22 23.38 2.61
C ALA A 71 -0.15 23.12 1.94
N SER A 72 -0.19 22.69 0.67
CA SER A 72 -1.45 22.32 0.01
C SER A 72 -2.06 21.07 0.63
N GLY A 73 -1.23 20.22 1.25
CA GLY A 73 -1.66 18.96 1.85
C GLY A 73 -1.91 17.85 0.84
N GLU A 74 -1.61 18.04 -0.45
CA GLU A 74 -1.75 16.98 -1.44
C GLU A 74 -0.68 15.89 -1.24
N PRO A 75 -1.09 14.63 -1.02
CA PRO A 75 -0.16 13.54 -0.81
C PRO A 75 0.46 13.08 -2.14
N THR A 76 1.76 12.82 -2.12
CA THR A 76 2.48 12.23 -3.26
C THR A 76 3.20 10.96 -2.85
N LEU A 77 3.39 10.05 -3.79
CA LEU A 77 4.32 8.92 -3.60
C LEU A 77 5.72 9.36 -4.07
N PRO A 78 6.76 9.19 -3.25
CA PRO A 78 8.12 9.47 -3.67
C PRO A 78 8.56 8.48 -4.75
N PRO A 79 9.47 8.87 -5.66
CA PRO A 79 9.81 8.05 -6.82
C PRO A 79 10.30 6.64 -6.45
N ASP A 80 10.99 6.50 -5.32
CA ASP A 80 11.61 5.25 -4.87
C ASP A 80 10.75 4.44 -3.89
N TYR A 81 9.47 4.79 -3.69
CA TYR A 81 8.61 4.13 -2.69
C TYR A 81 8.55 2.61 -2.85
N LEU A 82 8.59 2.11 -4.09
CA LEU A 82 8.59 0.68 -4.41
C LEU A 82 9.78 -0.07 -3.82
N LYS A 83 10.93 0.59 -3.64
CA LYS A 83 12.13 0.00 -3.02
C LYS A 83 11.98 -0.16 -1.50
N ARG A 84 11.09 0.64 -0.90
CA ARG A 84 10.79 0.62 0.55
C ARG A 84 9.72 -0.41 0.89
N LEU A 85 9.02 -0.96 -0.11
CA LEU A 85 7.99 -1.97 0.11
C LEU A 85 8.61 -3.31 0.52
N PRO A 86 8.00 -4.03 1.48
CA PRO A 86 8.36 -5.41 1.73
C PRO A 86 8.11 -6.25 0.48
N LYS A 87 8.96 -7.25 0.23
CA LYS A 87 8.75 -8.19 -0.87
C LYS A 87 7.46 -8.97 -0.63
N GLY A 88 6.53 -8.87 -1.57
CA GLY A 88 5.38 -9.76 -1.65
C GLY A 88 5.81 -11.16 -2.08
N TYR A 89 5.12 -12.16 -1.55
CA TYR A 89 5.27 -13.56 -1.93
C TYR A 89 3.95 -14.07 -2.48
N SER A 90 4.02 -15.03 -3.41
CA SER A 90 2.83 -15.73 -3.88
C SER A 90 2.29 -16.64 -2.78
N TRP A 91 0.98 -16.89 -2.77
CA TRP A 91 0.32 -17.67 -1.72
C TRP A 91 0.88 -19.09 -1.60
N ASP A 92 1.30 -19.71 -2.70
CA ASP A 92 1.94 -21.03 -2.73
C ASP A 92 3.35 -21.05 -2.10
N GLN A 93 3.97 -19.89 -1.91
CA GLN A 93 5.25 -19.74 -1.23
C GLN A 93 5.09 -19.56 0.29
N ILE A 94 3.88 -19.33 0.79
CA ILE A 94 3.59 -19.13 2.21
C ILE A 94 3.21 -20.46 2.83
N THR A 95 3.97 -20.89 3.84
CA THR A 95 3.72 -22.12 4.61
C THR A 95 3.53 -21.78 6.08
N SER A 96 3.09 -22.75 6.89
CA SER A 96 3.01 -22.60 8.36
C SER A 96 4.36 -22.28 9.01
N GLU A 97 5.47 -22.61 8.34
CA GLU A 97 6.84 -22.38 8.79
C GLU A 97 7.43 -21.07 8.23
N GLY A 98 6.63 -20.28 7.50
CA GLY A 98 7.03 -19.06 6.84
C GLY A 98 7.20 -19.21 5.33
N VAL A 99 8.04 -18.36 4.73
CA VAL A 99 8.20 -18.31 3.28
C VAL A 99 9.17 -19.40 2.81
N ARG A 100 8.70 -20.28 1.92
CA ARG A 100 9.55 -21.28 1.26
C ARG A 100 10.56 -20.55 0.38
N LYS A 101 11.83 -20.55 0.79
CA LYS A 101 12.93 -20.06 -0.05
C LYS A 101 13.12 -21.01 -1.23
N PRO A 102 13.39 -20.49 -2.44
CA PRO A 102 13.70 -21.32 -3.61
C PRO A 102 14.99 -22.11 -3.42
#